data_AF-A0A9W7T523-F1
#
_entry.id   AF-A0A9W7T523-F1
#
_cell.length_a   1.000
_cell.length_b   1.000
_cell.length_c   1.000
_cell.angle_alpha   90.00
_cell.angle_beta   90.00
_cell.angle_gamma   90.00
#
_symmetry.space_group_name_H-M   'P 1'
#
loop_
_entity.id
_entity.type
_entity.pdbx_description
1 polymer ?
#
loop_
_entity_poly.entity_id
_entity_poly.type
_entity_poly.pdbx_seq_one_letter_code
_entity_poly.pdbx_strand_id
1 'polypeptide(L)'
;MQDQLHCCNDMLKQWIAEVKQWASPGNAAASPVDAHALQISIEALFLSICQKKHYLYRQNDRNKQRHRISQKIAQEKKRLLEEIQKYNQQPDVDPVVTNSVVQNLSNKAAESMIWPWQEQNTDGVDIITKKKLFDKVMLVSRLTEEKQILVKEMMQYCQYLKDSVTKVQSLMATV
;
A
#
# COMPACT_ATOMS: atom_id res chain seq x y z
N MET A 1 13.05 9.36 18.08
CA MET A 1 12.22 8.36 17.37
C MET A 1 12.09 7.03 18.13
N GLN A 2 13.00 6.71 19.08
CA GLN A 2 12.85 5.56 19.99
C GLN A 2 11.77 5.76 21.06
N ASP A 3 11.47 7.00 21.45
CA ASP A 3 10.60 7.28 22.61
C ASP A 3 9.09 7.20 22.34
N GLN A 4 8.65 6.98 21.10
CA GLN A 4 7.21 6.92 20.77
C GLN A 4 6.64 5.50 20.67
N LEU A 5 7.48 4.46 20.61
CA LEU A 5 7.02 3.08 20.41
C LEU A 5 7.68 2.03 21.30
N HIS A 6 8.64 2.42 22.16
CA HIS A 6 9.33 1.51 23.11
C HIS A 6 9.78 0.17 22.48
N CYS A 7 10.13 0.18 21.19
CA CYS A 7 10.40 -1.02 20.41
C CYS A 7 11.92 -1.23 20.32
N CYS A 8 12.41 -2.41 20.72
CA CYS A 8 13.82 -2.77 20.61
C CYS A 8 14.21 -2.96 19.13
N ASN A 9 15.48 -2.70 18.79
CA ASN A 9 15.99 -2.80 17.41
C ASN A 9 15.75 -4.18 16.78
N ASP A 10 15.74 -5.25 17.58
CA ASP A 10 15.50 -6.60 17.07
C ASP A 10 14.02 -6.86 16.78
N MET A 11 13.11 -6.29 17.58
CA MET A 11 11.67 -6.30 17.28
C MET A 11 11.37 -5.52 16.01
N LEU A 12 12.04 -4.38 15.80
CA LEU A 12 11.89 -3.59 14.59
C LEU A 12 12.30 -4.38 13.33
N LYS A 13 13.44 -5.06 13.38
CA LYS A 13 13.90 -5.92 12.27
C LYS A 13 12.93 -7.05 11.98
N GLN A 14 12.39 -7.68 13.03
CA GLN A 14 11.41 -8.73 12.93
C GLN A 14 10.13 -8.25 12.25
N TRP A 15 9.55 -7.12 12.71
CA TRP A 15 8.33 -6.56 12.11
C TRP A 15 8.55 -6.10 10.66
N ILE A 16 9.73 -5.58 10.32
CA ILE A 16 10.07 -5.25 8.93
C ILE A 16 10.09 -6.52 8.07
N ALA A 17 10.67 -7.61 8.57
CA ALA A 17 10.71 -8.89 7.85
C ALA A 17 9.31 -9.46 7.65
N GLU A 18 8.45 -9.39 8.69
CA GLU A 18 7.06 -9.82 8.63
C GLU A 18 6.24 -9.03 7.59
N VAL A 19 6.38 -7.70 7.54
CA VAL A 19 5.69 -6.88 6.52
C VAL A 19 6.17 -7.24 5.10
N LYS A 20 7.46 -7.52 4.92
CA LYS A 20 8.01 -7.96 3.63
C LYS A 20 7.51 -9.34 3.23
N GLN A 21 7.44 -10.27 4.19
CA GLN A 21 6.91 -11.61 3.95
C GLN A 21 5.41 -11.56 3.66
N TRP A 22 4.65 -10.73 4.37
CA TRP A 22 3.24 -10.48 4.12
C TRP A 22 2.99 -9.96 2.70
N ALA A 23 3.84 -9.06 2.21
CA ALA A 23 3.76 -8.54 0.84
C ALA A 23 4.27 -9.54 -0.23
N SER A 24 4.79 -10.70 0.16
CA SER A 24 5.35 -11.68 -0.77
C SER A 24 4.25 -12.58 -1.35
N PRO A 25 4.20 -12.78 -2.68
CA PRO A 25 3.13 -13.52 -3.35
C PRO A 25 3.08 -15.03 -3.00
N GLY A 26 4.12 -15.55 -2.34
CA GLY A 26 4.24 -16.97 -1.97
C GLY A 26 3.43 -17.41 -0.74
N ASN A 27 2.83 -16.49 0.03
CA ASN A 27 2.07 -16.83 1.24
C ASN A 27 0.64 -17.34 0.97
N ALA A 28 0.19 -17.33 -0.28
CA ALA A 28 -1.13 -17.81 -0.71
C ALA A 28 -1.31 -19.35 -0.66
N ALA A 29 -0.24 -20.10 -0.42
CA ALA A 29 -0.17 -21.55 -0.71
C ALA A 29 -0.95 -22.46 0.26
N ALA A 30 -1.51 -21.94 1.35
CA ALA A 30 -2.20 -22.75 2.37
C ALA A 30 -3.73 -22.80 2.22
N SER A 31 -4.33 -21.98 1.34
CA SER A 31 -5.78 -21.90 1.21
C SER A 31 -6.27 -22.87 0.12
N PRO A 32 -7.38 -23.61 0.32
CA PRO A 32 -7.99 -24.40 -0.74
C PRO A 32 -8.17 -23.56 -2.01
N VAL A 33 -7.94 -24.14 -3.19
CA VAL A 33 -7.97 -23.43 -4.48
C VAL A 33 -9.26 -22.61 -4.65
N ASP A 34 -10.39 -23.15 -4.18
CA ASP A 34 -11.70 -22.49 -4.21
C ASP A 34 -11.82 -21.31 -3.22
N ALA A 35 -11.27 -21.44 -2.01
CA ALA A 35 -11.25 -20.37 -1.02
C ALA A 35 -10.34 -19.21 -1.45
N HIS A 36 -9.18 -19.52 -2.03
CA HIS A 36 -8.26 -18.51 -2.54
C HIS A 36 -8.85 -17.71 -3.71
N ALA A 37 -9.57 -18.37 -4.63
CA ALA A 37 -10.26 -17.69 -5.71
C ALA A 37 -11.34 -16.71 -5.19
N LEU A 38 -12.07 -17.11 -4.15
CA LEU A 38 -13.05 -16.26 -3.47
C LEU A 38 -12.39 -15.06 -2.77
N GLN A 39 -11.25 -15.26 -2.11
CA GLN A 39 -10.47 -14.17 -1.50
C GLN A 39 -10.10 -13.10 -2.53
N ILE A 40 -9.51 -13.50 -3.68
CA ILE A 40 -9.18 -12.58 -4.78
C ILE A 40 -10.42 -11.85 -5.28
N SER A 41 -11.53 -12.57 -5.49
CA SER A 41 -12.81 -12.02 -5.97
C SER A 41 -13.34 -10.94 -5.01
N ILE A 42 -13.32 -11.22 -3.70
CA ILE A 42 -13.77 -10.31 -2.65
C ILE A 42 -12.91 -9.05 -2.60
N GLU A 43 -11.58 -9.19 -2.61
CA GLU A 43 -10.63 -8.07 -2.63
C GLU A 43 -10.84 -7.17 -3.85
N ALA A 44 -10.93 -7.78 -5.03
CA ALA A 44 -11.12 -7.07 -6.29
C ALA A 44 -12.44 -6.28 -6.32
N LEU A 45 -13.55 -6.89 -5.86
CA LEU A 45 -14.86 -6.24 -5.76
C LEU A 45 -14.83 -5.07 -4.78
N PHE A 46 -14.22 -5.24 -3.60
CA PHE A 46 -14.09 -4.18 -2.62
C PHE A 46 -13.32 -2.96 -3.18
N LEU A 47 -12.15 -3.19 -3.76
CA LEU A 47 -11.32 -2.14 -4.36
C LEU A 47 -12.05 -1.43 -5.51
N SER A 48 -12.72 -2.21 -6.36
CA SER A 48 -13.54 -1.73 -7.46
C SER A 48 -14.65 -0.78 -6.98
N ILE A 49 -15.35 -1.13 -5.89
CA ILE A 49 -16.39 -0.28 -5.29
C ILE A 49 -15.78 1.01 -4.74
N CYS A 50 -14.68 0.92 -3.98
CA CYS A 50 -13.99 2.09 -3.44
C CYS A 50 -13.56 3.06 -4.54
N GLN A 51 -12.97 2.54 -5.61
CA GLN A 51 -12.55 3.32 -6.77
C GLN A 51 -13.75 3.99 -7.45
N LYS A 52 -14.85 3.26 -7.69
CA LYS A 52 -16.07 3.84 -8.28
C LYS A 52 -16.72 4.88 -7.39
N LYS A 53 -16.74 4.69 -6.06
CA LYS A 53 -17.22 5.68 -5.09
C LYS A 53 -16.37 6.95 -5.13
N HIS A 54 -15.05 6.83 -5.28
CA HIS A 54 -14.15 7.96 -5.48
C HIS A 54 -14.50 8.74 -6.77
N TYR A 55 -14.72 8.04 -7.89
CA TYR A 55 -15.11 8.69 -9.15
C TYR A 55 -16.51 9.29 -9.14
N LEU A 56 -17.48 8.71 -8.42
CA LEU A 56 -18.87 9.20 -8.34
C LEU A 56 -18.99 10.68 -7.96
N TYR A 57 -18.00 11.21 -7.22
CA TYR A 57 -17.97 12.59 -6.73
C TYR A 57 -16.85 13.44 -7.33
N ARG A 58 -16.11 12.92 -8.31
CA ARG A 58 -14.99 13.64 -8.91
C ARG A 58 -15.45 14.38 -10.18
N GLN A 59 -15.63 15.70 -10.06
CA GLN A 59 -15.85 16.74 -11.09
C GLN A 59 -16.90 16.46 -12.20
N ASN A 60 -17.98 17.27 -12.18
CA ASN A 60 -18.86 17.63 -13.31
C ASN A 60 -19.38 16.49 -14.23
N ASP A 61 -19.62 15.32 -13.67
CA ASP A 61 -20.28 14.23 -14.39
C ASP A 61 -21.76 14.52 -14.63
N ARG A 62 -22.23 14.29 -15.87
CA ARG A 62 -23.66 14.34 -16.21
C ARG A 62 -24.45 13.39 -15.29
N ASN A 63 -25.66 13.78 -14.87
CA ASN A 63 -26.52 12.97 -13.99
C ASN A 63 -26.70 11.51 -14.47
N LYS A 64 -26.74 11.29 -15.79
CA LYS A 64 -26.80 9.95 -16.41
C LYS A 64 -25.57 9.09 -16.07
N GLN A 65 -24.38 9.67 -16.08
CA GLN A 65 -23.14 8.97 -15.75
C GLN A 65 -23.08 8.64 -14.25
N ARG A 66 -23.43 9.61 -13.39
CA ARG A 66 -23.55 9.38 -11.94
C ARG A 66 -24.51 8.24 -11.62
N HIS A 67 -25.68 8.22 -12.28
CA HIS A 67 -26.65 7.14 -12.09
C HIS A 67 -26.09 5.77 -12.50
N ARG A 68 -25.40 5.68 -13.65
CA ARG A 68 -24.73 4.45 -14.10
C ARG A 68 -23.67 3.97 -13.11
N ILE A 69 -22.85 4.87 -12.58
CA ILE A 69 -21.83 4.54 -11.58
C ILE A 69 -22.50 4.04 -10.30
N SER A 70 -23.54 4.71 -9.81
CA SER A 70 -24.30 4.28 -8.63
C SER A 70 -24.94 2.90 -8.82
N GLN A 71 -25.52 2.62 -9.99
CA GLN A 71 -26.07 1.29 -10.31
C GLN A 71 -24.99 0.21 -10.28
N LYS A 72 -23.82 0.46 -10.88
CA LYS A 72 -22.68 -0.47 -10.84
C LYS A 72 -22.20 -0.70 -9.42
N ILE A 73 -22.11 0.34 -8.60
CA ILE A 73 -21.76 0.22 -7.18
C ILE A 73 -22.76 -0.68 -6.44
N ALA A 74 -24.07 -0.50 -6.69
CA ALA A 74 -25.09 -1.33 -6.05
C ALA A 74 -24.99 -2.81 -6.48
N GLN A 75 -24.74 -3.07 -7.76
CA GLN A 75 -24.54 -4.42 -8.30
C GLN A 75 -23.30 -5.09 -7.71
N GLU A 76 -22.16 -4.37 -7.69
CA GLU A 76 -20.91 -4.89 -7.13
C GLU A 76 -21.02 -5.10 -5.62
N LYS A 77 -21.73 -4.24 -4.88
CA LYS A 77 -22.02 -4.47 -3.46
C LYS A 77 -22.82 -5.74 -3.24
N LYS A 78 -23.87 -5.99 -4.03
CA LYS A 78 -24.65 -7.23 -3.93
C LYS A 78 -23.78 -8.45 -4.18
N ARG A 79 -22.98 -8.42 -5.27
CA ARG A 79 -22.05 -9.50 -5.62
C ARG A 79 -20.99 -9.73 -4.53
N LEU A 80 -20.44 -8.66 -3.94
CA LEU A 80 -19.48 -8.75 -2.84
C LEU A 80 -20.08 -9.51 -1.65
N LEU A 81 -21.33 -9.22 -1.28
CA LEU A 81 -22.01 -9.93 -0.20
C LEU A 81 -22.24 -11.41 -0.52
N GLU A 82 -22.60 -11.74 -1.75
CA GLU A 82 -22.76 -13.12 -2.21
C GLU A 82 -21.43 -13.89 -2.18
N GLU A 83 -20.33 -13.27 -2.60
CA GLU A 83 -19.00 -13.89 -2.59
C GLU A 83 -18.47 -14.07 -1.14
N ILE A 84 -18.69 -13.10 -0.25
CA ILE A 84 -18.40 -13.25 1.18
C ILE A 84 -19.20 -14.40 1.78
N GLN A 85 -20.48 -14.54 1.42
CA GLN A 85 -21.31 -15.65 1.89
C GLN A 85 -20.75 -17.00 1.43
N LYS A 86 -20.35 -17.13 0.15
CA LYS A 86 -19.72 -18.35 -0.38
C LYS A 86 -18.37 -18.65 0.29
N TYR A 87 -17.59 -17.61 0.59
CA TYR A 87 -16.33 -17.74 1.30
C TYR A 87 -16.56 -18.27 2.71
N ASN A 88 -17.48 -17.66 3.48
CA ASN A 88 -17.80 -18.09 4.84
C ASN A 88 -18.45 -19.50 4.92
N GLN A 89 -18.86 -20.08 3.78
CA GLN A 89 -19.32 -21.48 3.68
C GLN A 89 -18.18 -22.48 3.46
N GLN A 90 -16.97 -22.01 3.15
CA GLN A 90 -15.80 -22.89 3.03
C GLN A 90 -15.41 -23.46 4.41
N PRO A 91 -14.91 -24.70 4.47
CA PRO A 91 -14.38 -25.26 5.71
C PRO A 91 -13.07 -24.57 6.11
N ASP A 92 -12.80 -24.47 7.41
CA ASP A 92 -11.54 -23.99 8.00
C ASP A 92 -11.08 -22.59 7.55
N VAL A 93 -12.02 -21.69 7.21
CA VAL A 93 -11.73 -20.28 6.94
C VAL A 93 -12.18 -19.38 8.08
N ASP A 94 -11.41 -18.31 8.33
CA ASP A 94 -11.81 -17.26 9.26
C ASP A 94 -12.95 -16.43 8.65
N PRO A 95 -14.12 -16.35 9.31
CA PRO A 95 -15.30 -15.74 8.72
C PRO A 95 -15.16 -14.23 8.56
N VAL A 96 -15.52 -13.72 7.39
CA VAL A 96 -15.62 -12.29 7.13
C VAL A 96 -16.93 -11.75 7.68
N VAL A 97 -16.85 -10.78 8.58
CA VAL A 97 -18.02 -10.08 9.12
C VAL A 97 -18.53 -9.04 8.13
N THR A 98 -19.64 -9.36 7.46
CA THR A 98 -20.30 -8.51 6.46
C THR A 98 -20.52 -7.06 6.94
N ASN A 99 -20.95 -6.88 8.19
CA ASN A 99 -21.20 -5.54 8.75
C ASN A 99 -19.94 -4.68 8.76
N SER A 100 -18.78 -5.26 9.07
CA SER A 100 -17.49 -4.55 9.04
C SER A 100 -17.17 -4.07 7.63
N VAL A 101 -17.34 -4.93 6.63
CA VAL A 101 -17.11 -4.58 5.21
C VAL A 101 -18.02 -3.44 4.76
N VAL A 102 -19.31 -3.50 5.13
CA VAL A 102 -20.29 -2.46 4.79
C VAL A 102 -19.96 -1.12 5.45
N GLN A 103 -19.53 -1.12 6.71
CA GLN A 103 -19.09 0.09 7.41
C GLN A 103 -17.84 0.68 6.76
N ASN A 104 -16.85 -0.14 6.41
CA ASN A 104 -15.63 0.30 5.72
C ASN A 104 -15.93 0.91 4.34
N LEU A 105 -16.84 0.32 3.57
CA LEU A 105 -17.30 0.90 2.30
C LEU A 105 -18.04 2.23 2.46
N SER A 106 -18.61 2.49 3.64
CA SER A 106 -19.37 3.70 3.92
C SER A 106 -18.46 4.85 4.36
N ASN A 107 -17.41 4.53 5.12
CA ASN A 107 -16.38 5.48 5.51
C ASN A 107 -15.61 6.04 4.30
N LYS A 108 -15.18 7.30 4.40
CA LYS A 108 -14.33 7.95 3.37
C LYS A 108 -12.85 7.65 3.55
N ALA A 109 -12.43 7.29 4.77
CA ALA A 109 -11.06 6.98 5.14
C ALA A 109 -10.76 5.47 4.97
N ALA A 110 -11.13 4.89 3.82
CA ALA A 110 -10.96 3.47 3.53
C ALA A 110 -9.49 3.12 3.20
N GLU A 111 -8.53 3.65 3.96
CA GLU A 111 -7.10 3.50 3.67
C GLU A 111 -6.54 2.12 4.08
N SER A 112 -7.26 1.33 4.88
CA SER A 112 -6.78 -0.02 5.22
C SER A 112 -7.89 -0.93 5.74
N MET A 113 -8.62 -1.58 4.82
CA MET A 113 -9.28 -2.84 5.16
C MET A 113 -8.20 -3.93 5.11
N ILE A 114 -7.88 -4.52 6.25
CA ILE A 114 -7.14 -5.79 6.30
C ILE A 114 -8.18 -6.90 6.29
N TRP A 115 -7.98 -7.91 5.45
CA TRP A 115 -8.85 -9.09 5.45
C TRP A 115 -8.43 -10.12 6.50
N PRO A 116 -9.35 -10.93 7.04
CA PRO A 116 -9.01 -11.96 8.04
C PRO A 116 -7.87 -12.89 7.59
N TRP A 117 -7.87 -13.31 6.33
CA TRP A 117 -6.80 -14.15 5.74
C TRP A 117 -5.48 -13.41 5.49
N GLN A 118 -5.46 -12.08 5.59
CA GLN A 118 -4.25 -11.27 5.52
C GLN A 118 -3.66 -11.02 6.92
N GLU A 119 -4.39 -11.35 7.99
CA GLU A 119 -3.99 -11.10 9.36
C GLU A 119 -3.12 -12.26 9.89
N GLN A 120 -1.82 -12.22 9.60
CA GLN A 120 -0.84 -13.13 10.21
C GLN A 120 -0.36 -12.57 11.56
N ASN A 121 -1.26 -12.40 12.52
CA ASN A 121 -0.92 -11.84 13.84
C ASN A 121 -0.51 -12.95 14.81
N THR A 122 0.77 -13.34 14.78
CA THR A 122 1.36 -14.25 15.77
C THR A 122 1.70 -13.58 17.10
N ASP A 123 1.85 -12.25 17.12
CA ASP A 123 2.35 -11.45 18.25
C ASP A 123 1.35 -10.42 18.77
N GLY A 124 0.10 -10.42 18.26
CA GLY A 124 -0.98 -9.53 18.71
C GLY A 124 -0.87 -8.07 18.27
N VAL A 125 0.09 -7.72 17.40
CA VAL A 125 0.24 -6.36 16.87
C VAL A 125 -0.31 -6.26 15.45
N ASP A 126 -1.31 -5.40 15.28
CA ASP A 126 -1.96 -5.14 13.99
C ASP A 126 -0.97 -4.82 12.84
N ILE A 127 -1.15 -5.50 11.70
CA ILE A 127 -0.34 -5.34 10.48
C ILE A 127 -0.38 -3.91 9.94
N ILE A 128 -1.46 -3.12 10.15
CA ILE A 128 -1.44 -1.68 9.81
C ILE A 128 -0.38 -0.94 10.62
N THR A 129 -0.24 -1.27 11.90
CA THR A 129 0.75 -0.65 12.78
C THR A 129 2.16 -1.01 12.31
N LYS A 130 2.40 -2.28 11.99
CA LYS A 130 3.68 -2.74 11.42
C LYS A 130 3.97 -2.07 10.08
N LYS A 131 2.97 -1.90 9.20
CA LYS A 131 3.10 -1.22 7.91
C LYS A 131 3.41 0.27 8.06
N LYS A 132 2.73 0.99 8.96
CA LYS A 132 3.04 2.41 9.25
C LYS A 132 4.48 2.58 9.73
N LEU A 133 4.98 1.63 10.53
CA LEU A 133 6.36 1.63 10.97
C LEU A 133 7.32 1.35 9.81
N PHE A 134 7.02 0.33 9.01
CA PHE A 134 7.77 0.00 7.80
C PHE A 134 7.87 1.20 6.85
N ASP A 135 6.77 1.91 6.58
CA ASP A 135 6.74 3.09 5.72
C ASP A 135 7.66 4.20 6.25
N LYS A 136 7.68 4.43 7.57
CA LYS A 136 8.61 5.38 8.20
C LYS A 136 10.07 4.95 8.03
N VAL A 137 10.36 3.66 8.21
CA VAL A 137 11.73 3.13 8.02
C VAL A 137 12.16 3.29 6.57
N MET A 138 11.30 2.94 5.61
CA MET A 138 11.55 3.11 4.19
C MET A 138 11.78 4.58 3.81
N LEU A 139 11.00 5.51 4.38
CA LEU A 139 11.19 6.94 4.19
C LEU A 139 12.57 7.40 4.67
N VAL A 140 13.01 6.97 5.86
CA VAL A 140 14.33 7.30 6.39
C VAL A 140 15.45 6.71 5.52
N SER A 141 15.31 5.46 5.08
CA SER A 141 16.26 4.83 4.16
C SER A 141 16.35 5.60 2.84
N ARG A 142 15.20 6.01 2.27
CA ARG A 142 15.16 6.78 1.03
C ARG A 142 15.81 8.16 1.19
N LEU A 143 15.52 8.88 2.27
CA LEU A 143 16.17 10.17 2.55
C LEU A 143 17.68 10.04 2.71
N THR A 144 18.14 8.93 3.30
CA THR A 144 19.57 8.66 3.45
C THR A 144 20.23 8.43 2.09
N GLU A 145 19.58 7.68 1.19
CA GLU A 145 20.02 7.48 -0.18
C GLU A 145 20.06 8.81 -0.97
N GLU A 146 18.99 9.60 -0.91
CA GLU A 146 18.89 10.89 -1.61
C GLU A 146 19.98 11.87 -1.15
N LYS A 147 20.27 11.91 0.16
CA LYS A 147 21.39 12.70 0.68
C LYS A 147 22.73 12.28 0.06
N GLN A 148 22.98 10.98 -0.08
CA GLN A 148 24.22 10.48 -0.68
C GLN A 148 24.31 10.82 -2.17
N ILE A 149 23.20 10.71 -2.90
CA ILE A 149 23.11 11.09 -4.31
C ILE A 149 23.43 12.57 -4.47
N LEU A 150 22.78 13.44 -3.69
CA LEU A 150 22.96 14.88 -3.77
C LEU A 150 24.42 15.29 -3.53
N VAL A 151 25.08 14.71 -2.53
CA VAL A 151 26.50 14.99 -2.26
C VAL A 151 27.38 14.60 -3.44
N LYS A 152 27.12 13.45 -4.07
CA LYS A 152 27.87 13.02 -5.26
C LYS A 152 27.65 13.96 -6.44
N GLU A 153 26.41 14.37 -6.69
CA GLU A 153 26.08 15.32 -7.77
C GLU A 153 26.74 16.68 -7.53
N MET A 154 26.71 17.19 -6.29
CA MET A 154 27.39 18.43 -5.93
C MET A 154 28.90 18.34 -6.15
N MET A 155 29.53 17.23 -5.78
CA MET A 155 30.97 17.02 -6.03
C MET A 155 31.29 16.99 -7.52
N GLN A 156 30.49 16.28 -8.32
CA GLN A 156 30.64 16.23 -9.78
C GLN A 156 30.48 17.62 -10.39
N TYR A 157 29.50 18.40 -9.93
CA TYR A 157 29.29 19.76 -10.40
C TYR A 157 30.47 20.68 -10.05
N CYS A 158 30.99 20.60 -8.82
CA CYS A 158 32.20 21.33 -8.44
C CYS A 158 33.41 20.96 -9.30
N GLN A 159 33.57 19.68 -9.64
CA GLN A 159 34.65 19.24 -10.52
C GLN A 159 34.48 19.80 -11.95
N TYR A 160 33.27 19.70 -12.51
CA TYR A 160 32.94 20.27 -13.81
C TYR A 160 33.25 21.77 -13.88
N LEU A 161 32.93 22.54 -12.83
CA LEU A 161 33.25 23.96 -12.76
C LEU A 161 34.75 24.22 -12.74
N LYS A 162 35.53 23.44 -11.97
CA LYS A 162 37.00 23.55 -11.95
C LYS A 162 37.61 23.27 -13.32
N ASP A 163 37.15 22.23 -13.99
CA ASP A 163 37.64 21.85 -15.32
C ASP A 163 37.30 22.95 -16.34
N SER A 164 36.10 23.53 -16.24
CA SER A 164 35.66 24.65 -17.08
C SER A 164 36.51 25.90 -16.87
N VAL A 165 36.81 26.25 -15.62
CA VAL A 165 37.71 27.38 -15.30
C VAL A 165 39.11 27.14 -15.88
N THR A 166 39.66 25.94 -15.69
CA THR A 166 40.98 25.58 -16.21
C THR A 166 41.02 25.71 -17.74
N LYS A 167 39.96 25.28 -18.43
CA LYS A 167 39.83 25.39 -19.88
C LYS A 167 39.78 26.84 -20.36
N VAL A 168 39.06 27.72 -19.65
CA VAL A 168 39.04 29.16 -19.97
C VAL A 168 40.42 29.78 -19.75
N GLN A 169 41.10 29.44 -18.65
CA GLN A 169 42.45 29.92 -18.38
C GLN A 169 43.46 29.48 -19.44
N SER A 170 43.41 28.22 -19.88
CA SER A 170 44.29 27.74 -20.96
C SER A 170 44.05 28.48 -22.27
N LEU A 171 42.79 28.78 -22.60
CA LEU A 171 42.44 29.52 -23.81
C LEU A 171 42.94 30.97 -23.76
N MET A 172 42.85 31.63 -22.59
CA MET A 172 43.38 32.98 -22.40
C MET A 172 44.90 33.03 -22.46
N ALA A 173 45.61 32.00 -22.03
CA ALA A 173 47.07 31.95 -22.09
C ALA A 173 47.62 31.73 -23.51
N THR A 174 46.78 31.31 -24.45
CA THR A 174 47.11 31.12 -25.87
C THR A 174 46.80 32.33 -26.76
N VAL A 175 46.23 33.40 -26.20
CA VAL A 175 45.98 34.70 -26.86
C VAL A 175 47.06 35.69 -26.46
#